data_AF-A0A511ZH34-F1
#
_entry.id   AF-A0A511ZH34-F1
#
_cell.length_a   1.000
_cell.length_b   1.000
_cell.length_c   1.000
_cell.angle_alpha   90.00
_cell.angle_beta   90.00
_cell.angle_gamma   90.00
#
_symmetry.space_group_name_H-M   'P 1'
#
loop_
_entity.id
_entity.type
_entity.pdbx_description
1 polymer ?
#
loop_
_entity_poly.entity_id
_entity_poly.type
_entity_poly.pdbx_seq_one_letter_code
_entity_poly.pdbx_strand_id
1 'polypeptide(L)'
;MTVYRTLQIWVKKGHRMHPYFQDMCQCAKNMHNTTNFYIRQVFTALQQEKELQPLQKEVLKSLQIHLPAINANQLQAYQRRYAKEQEKAKSEQKEIQCHLFEMPSKDKPYISYPFLNALFKSMKQTDYQSLPIQSSQGIMRTVFQNWKAFYGSIHTIFSYSVI
;
A
#
# COMPACT_ATOMS: atom_id res chain seq x y z
N MET A 1 -1.64 -7.93 32.92
CA MET A 1 -2.41 -8.11 31.68
C MET A 1 -3.38 -6.94 31.55
N THR A 2 -3.26 -6.14 30.50
CA THR A 2 -4.16 -5.01 30.25
C THR A 2 -5.48 -5.57 29.70
N VAL A 3 -6.58 -5.43 30.45
CA VAL A 3 -7.91 -5.86 29.98
C VAL A 3 -8.40 -4.82 28.97
N TYR A 4 -8.26 -5.14 27.68
CA TYR A 4 -8.86 -4.34 26.62
C TYR A 4 -10.39 -4.42 26.73
N ARG A 5 -11.03 -3.29 27.05
CA ARG A 5 -12.50 -3.19 27.03
C ARG A 5 -12.93 -2.78 25.63
N THR A 6 -13.63 -3.68 24.94
CA THR A 6 -14.23 -3.40 23.63
C THR A 6 -15.68 -2.95 23.83
N LEU A 7 -16.04 -1.81 23.25
CA LEU A 7 -17.42 -1.34 23.19
C LEU A 7 -17.98 -1.66 21.81
N GLN A 8 -19.16 -2.26 21.77
CA GLN A 8 -19.90 -2.47 20.53
C GLN A 8 -21.10 -1.53 20.49
N ILE A 9 -21.20 -0.72 19.44
CA ILE A 9 -22.34 0.18 19.21
C ILE A 9 -23.09 -0.33 17.98
N TRP A 10 -24.39 -0.59 18.13
CA TRP A 10 -25.23 -1.00 17.02
C TRP A 10 -26.10 0.16 16.53
N VAL A 11 -25.79 0.66 15.34
CA VAL A 11 -26.56 1.73 14.68
C VAL A 11 -27.66 1.11 13.80
N LYS A 12 -28.93 1.31 14.19
CA LYS A 12 -30.10 0.80 13.46
C LYS A 12 -30.40 1.64 12.21
N LYS A 13 -31.13 1.07 11.23
CA LYS A 13 -31.45 1.71 9.94
C LYS A 13 -32.15 3.07 10.05
N GLY A 14 -32.99 3.25 11.07
CA GLY A 14 -33.69 4.53 11.30
C GLY A 14 -32.83 5.65 11.89
N HIS A 15 -31.58 5.38 12.27
CA HIS A 15 -30.71 6.39 12.86
C HIS A 15 -30.13 7.31 11.77
N ARG A 16 -30.07 8.63 12.03
CA ARG A 16 -29.60 9.64 11.05
C ARG A 16 -28.21 9.39 10.46
N MET A 17 -27.31 8.75 11.23
CA MET A 17 -25.95 8.42 10.78
C MET A 17 -25.84 7.06 10.09
N HIS A 18 -26.93 6.28 10.02
CA HIS A 18 -26.89 4.95 9.41
C HIS A 18 -26.43 4.99 7.93
N PRO A 19 -26.96 5.88 7.07
CA PRO A 19 -26.51 5.96 5.67
C PRO A 19 -25.02 6.28 5.59
N TYR A 20 -24.54 7.26 6.37
CA TYR A 20 -23.12 7.61 6.42
C TYR A 20 -22.22 6.42 6.79
N PHE A 21 -22.57 5.66 7.84
CA PHE A 21 -21.76 4.50 8.22
C PHE A 21 -21.83 3.39 7.18
N GLN A 22 -22.98 3.19 6.55
CA GLN A 22 -23.14 2.22 5.47
C GLN A 22 -22.24 2.57 4.28
N ASP A 23 -22.22 3.84 3.87
CA ASP A 23 -21.37 4.32 2.78
C ASP A 23 -19.88 4.17 3.12
N MET A 24 -19.48 4.55 4.33
CA MET A 24 -18.09 4.37 4.78
C MET A 24 -17.67 2.90 4.80
N CYS A 25 -18.55 1.98 5.24
CA CYS A 25 -18.27 0.54 5.18
C CYS A 25 -18.13 0.04 3.74
N GLN A 26 -18.95 0.54 2.82
CA GLN A 26 -18.88 0.16 1.40
C GLN A 26 -17.57 0.68 0.76
N CYS A 27 -17.23 1.95 0.99
CA CYS A 27 -15.96 2.52 0.55
C CYS A 27 -14.76 1.77 1.14
N ALA A 28 -14.83 1.36 2.42
CA ALA A 28 -13.78 0.56 3.04
C ALA A 28 -13.60 -0.81 2.38
N LYS A 29 -14.71 -1.48 2.04
CA LYS A 29 -14.69 -2.74 1.28
C LYS A 29 -14.07 -2.55 -0.10
N ASN A 30 -14.41 -1.46 -0.79
CA ASN A 30 -13.83 -1.16 -2.10
C ASN A 30 -12.31 -0.91 -2.00
N MET A 31 -11.86 -0.09 -1.05
CA MET A 31 -10.43 0.15 -0.80
C MET A 31 -9.67 -1.14 -0.49
N HIS A 32 -10.25 -2.02 0.32
CA HIS A 32 -9.67 -3.35 0.61
C HIS A 32 -9.53 -4.18 -0.67
N ASN A 33 -10.57 -4.23 -1.51
CA ASN A 33 -10.57 -5.00 -2.75
C ASN A 33 -9.60 -4.43 -3.78
N THR A 34 -9.57 -3.11 -3.96
CA THR A 34 -8.66 -2.41 -4.86
C THR A 34 -7.21 -2.64 -4.44
N THR A 35 -6.90 -2.54 -3.15
CA THR A 35 -5.55 -2.83 -2.65
C THR A 35 -5.15 -4.28 -2.96
N ASN A 36 -6.03 -5.24 -2.67
CA ASN A 36 -5.78 -6.65 -2.99
C ASN A 36 -5.62 -6.89 -4.49
N PHE A 37 -6.44 -6.23 -5.31
CA PHE A 37 -6.38 -6.33 -6.76
C PHE A 37 -4.99 -5.94 -7.26
N TYR A 38 -4.50 -4.74 -6.90
CA TYR A 38 -3.16 -4.30 -7.33
C TYR A 38 -2.05 -5.25 -6.88
N ILE A 39 -2.06 -5.68 -5.61
CA ILE A 39 -1.05 -6.61 -5.10
C ILE A 39 -1.07 -7.93 -5.89
N ARG A 40 -2.26 -8.50 -6.14
CA ARG A 40 -2.41 -9.76 -6.89
C ARG A 40 -2.00 -9.61 -8.34
N GLN A 41 -2.44 -8.55 -9.02
CA GLN A 41 -2.12 -8.35 -10.43
C GLN A 41 -0.60 -8.23 -10.62
N VAL A 42 0.10 -7.46 -9.77
CA VAL A 42 1.56 -7.34 -9.82
C VAL A 42 2.23 -8.68 -9.53
N PHE A 43 1.88 -9.33 -8.41
CA PHE A 43 2.51 -10.58 -8.00
C PHE A 43 2.34 -11.69 -9.05
N THR A 44 1.11 -11.90 -9.52
CA THR A 44 0.82 -12.95 -10.51
C THR A 44 1.40 -12.66 -11.88
N ALA A 45 1.43 -11.39 -12.32
CA ALA A 45 2.05 -11.01 -13.58
C ALA A 45 3.54 -11.33 -13.62
N LEU A 46 4.24 -11.26 -12.48
CA LEU A 46 5.68 -11.48 -12.38
C LEU A 46 6.06 -12.93 -12.06
N GLN A 47 5.13 -13.73 -11.53
CA GLN A 47 5.39 -15.11 -11.13
C GLN A 47 4.84 -16.16 -12.09
N GLN A 48 3.98 -15.78 -13.04
CA GLN A 48 3.49 -16.71 -14.06
C GLN A 48 4.38 -16.68 -15.31
N GLU A 49 4.41 -17.81 -16.02
CA GLU A 49 5.06 -17.92 -17.34
C GLU A 49 4.06 -17.78 -18.50
N LYS A 50 2.77 -17.62 -18.20
CA LYS A 50 1.71 -17.39 -19.20
C LYS A 50 1.72 -15.95 -19.70
N GLU A 51 1.12 -15.75 -20.87
CA GLU A 51 0.90 -14.39 -21.38
C GLU A 51 0.11 -13.54 -20.37
N LEU A 52 0.52 -12.28 -20.23
CA LEU A 52 -0.14 -11.35 -19.32
C LEU A 52 -1.58 -11.07 -19.76
N GLN A 53 -2.50 -11.23 -18.81
CA GLN A 53 -3.89 -10.84 -18.98
C GLN A 53 -4.02 -9.32 -19.16
N PRO A 54 -5.08 -8.83 -19.80
CA PRO A 54 -5.29 -7.39 -20.02
C PRO A 54 -5.19 -6.55 -18.74
N LEU A 55 -5.78 -7.02 -17.64
CA LEU A 55 -5.77 -6.32 -16.35
C LEU A 55 -4.37 -6.28 -15.71
N GLN A 56 -3.55 -7.32 -15.92
CA GLN A 56 -2.16 -7.33 -15.46
C GLN A 56 -1.33 -6.31 -16.25
N LYS A 57 -1.52 -6.26 -17.57
CA LYS A 57 -0.89 -5.25 -18.44
C LYS A 57 -1.29 -3.83 -18.03
N GLU A 58 -2.57 -3.60 -17.73
CA GLU A 58 -3.08 -2.30 -17.29
C GLU A 58 -2.49 -1.85 -15.95
N VAL A 59 -2.42 -2.75 -14.96
CA VAL A 59 -1.82 -2.43 -13.66
C VAL A 59 -0.33 -2.12 -13.81
N LEU A 60 0.44 -2.95 -14.53
CA LEU A 60 1.87 -2.70 -14.74
C LEU A 60 2.14 -1.41 -15.52
N LYS A 61 1.32 -1.12 -16.54
CA LYS A 61 1.37 0.15 -17.27
C LYS A 61 1.10 1.34 -16.33
N SER A 62 0.13 1.21 -15.43
CA SER A 62 -0.17 2.25 -14.43
C SER A 62 1.02 2.51 -13.53
N LEU A 63 1.70 1.46 -13.06
CA LEU A 63 2.94 1.60 -12.28
C LEU A 63 4.01 2.35 -13.08
N GLN A 64 4.24 1.95 -14.34
CA GLN A 64 5.25 2.56 -15.21
C GLN A 64 4.98 4.04 -15.48
N ILE A 65 3.71 4.42 -15.74
CA ILE A 65 3.32 5.80 -16.01
C ILE A 65 3.55 6.70 -14.80
N HIS A 66 3.21 6.23 -13.60
CA HIS A 66 3.25 7.06 -12.39
C HIS A 66 4.59 7.03 -11.65
N LEU A 67 5.44 6.02 -11.88
CA LEU A 67 6.72 5.88 -11.19
C LEU A 67 7.63 7.12 -11.29
N PRO A 68 7.83 7.75 -12.47
CA PRO A 68 8.66 8.96 -12.56
C PRO A 68 8.16 10.11 -11.67
N ALA A 69 6.84 10.35 -11.68
CA ALA A 69 6.23 11.41 -10.89
C ALA A 69 6.35 11.14 -9.38
N ILE A 70 6.16 9.90 -8.95
CA ILE A 70 6.32 9.51 -7.54
C ILE A 70 7.77 9.68 -7.09
N ASN A 71 8.75 9.23 -7.90
CA ASN A 71 10.16 9.36 -7.58
C ASN A 71 10.63 10.82 -7.58
N ALA A 72 10.09 11.66 -8.48
CA ALA A 72 10.36 13.11 -8.45
C ALA A 72 9.90 13.75 -7.13
N ASN A 73 8.70 13.40 -6.64
CA ASN A 73 8.21 13.87 -5.35
C ASN A 73 9.08 13.38 -4.17
N GLN A 74 9.52 12.12 -4.23
CA GLN A 74 10.39 11.53 -3.23
C GLN A 74 11.77 12.21 -3.17
N LEU A 75 12.33 12.52 -4.35
CA LEU A 75 13.59 13.25 -4.47
C LEU A 75 13.44 14.68 -3.94
N GLN A 76 12.36 15.37 -4.27
CA GLN A 76 12.10 16.71 -3.76
C GLN A 76 11.97 16.71 -2.22
N ALA A 77 11.24 15.74 -1.65
CA ALA A 77 11.13 15.59 -0.21
C ALA A 77 12.46 15.24 0.47
N TYR A 78 13.30 14.45 -0.20
CA TYR A 78 14.67 14.17 0.24
C TYR A 78 15.52 15.44 0.24
N GLN A 79 15.57 16.19 -0.86
CA GLN A 79 16.35 17.43 -0.98
C GLN A 79 15.99 18.44 0.11
N ARG A 80 14.69 18.61 0.41
CA ARG A 80 14.23 19.48 1.49
C ARG A 80 14.70 19.03 2.88
N ARG A 81 14.73 17.72 3.13
CA ARG A 81 15.24 17.17 4.40
C ARG A 81 16.76 17.30 4.48
N TYR A 82 17.46 17.04 3.39
CA TYR A 82 18.91 17.19 3.29
C TYR A 82 19.35 18.64 3.53
N ALA A 83 18.69 19.62 2.91
CA ALA A 83 18.98 21.04 3.14
C ALA A 83 18.83 21.44 4.61
N LYS A 84 17.73 21.01 5.26
CA LYS A 84 17.50 21.26 6.70
C LYS A 84 18.52 20.57 7.60
N GLU A 85 19.07 19.43 7.19
CA GLU A 85 20.09 18.73 7.95
C GLU A 85 21.45 19.41 7.82
N GLN A 86 21.77 19.95 6.64
CA GLN A 86 22.98 20.72 6.39
C GLN A 86 23.07 22.02 7.20
N GLU A 87 21.92 22.58 7.60
CA GLU A 87 21.85 23.74 8.50
C GLU A 87 22.25 23.40 9.96
N LYS A 88 22.28 22.12 10.34
CA LYS A 88 22.66 21.70 11.69
C LYS A 88 24.18 21.68 11.87
N ALA A 89 24.61 21.83 13.13
CA ALA A 89 26.01 21.66 13.50
C ALA A 89 26.54 20.28 13.06
N LYS A 90 27.78 20.22 12.57
CA LYS A 90 28.40 18.97 12.04
C LYS A 90 28.35 17.78 13.00
N SER A 91 28.35 18.03 14.31
CA SER A 91 28.23 17.01 15.36
C SER A 91 26.84 16.37 15.45
N GLU A 92 25.81 17.01 14.91
CA GLU A 92 24.40 16.59 14.98
C GLU A 92 23.85 16.11 13.63
N GLN A 93 24.62 16.26 12.55
CA GLN A 93 24.20 15.87 11.21
C GLN A 93 24.04 14.34 11.12
N LYS A 94 22.88 13.91 10.60
CA LYS A 94 22.61 12.51 10.31
C LYS A 94 22.72 12.22 8.83
N GLU A 95 23.16 11.01 8.49
CA GLU A 95 23.06 10.52 7.12
C GLU A 95 21.58 10.38 6.75
N ILE A 96 21.19 11.05 5.66
CA ILE A 96 19.83 10.97 5.12
C ILE A 96 19.91 10.17 3.82
N GLN A 97 19.10 9.12 3.72
CA GLN A 97 19.02 8.30 2.52
C GLN A 97 17.80 8.68 1.66
N CYS A 98 18.00 8.65 0.33
CA CYS A 98 16.92 8.82 -0.63
C CYS A 98 16.40 7.44 -1.06
N HIS A 99 15.24 7.04 -0.52
CA HIS A 99 14.59 5.79 -0.91
C HIS A 99 13.69 6.02 -2.13
N LEU A 100 14.24 5.85 -3.32
CA LEU A 100 13.48 5.83 -4.56
C LEU A 100 12.80 4.47 -4.76
N PHE A 101 11.70 4.48 -5.50
CA PHE A 101 11.01 3.25 -5.87
C PHE A 101 11.55 2.69 -7.18
N GLU A 102 11.54 1.36 -7.26
CA GLU A 102 11.89 0.59 -8.45
C GLU A 102 10.69 -0.25 -8.89
N MET A 103 10.60 -0.54 -10.19
CA MET A 103 9.58 -1.45 -10.68
C MET A 103 9.74 -2.84 -10.05
N PRO A 104 8.64 -3.49 -9.62
CA PRO A 104 8.67 -4.89 -9.22
C PRO A 104 9.21 -5.78 -10.35
N SER A 105 9.98 -6.81 -10.00
CA SER A 105 10.64 -7.73 -10.92
C SER A 105 10.31 -9.19 -10.60
N LYS A 106 10.75 -10.15 -11.43
CA LYS A 106 10.58 -11.58 -11.12
C LYS A 106 11.24 -11.96 -9.78
N ASP A 107 12.41 -11.39 -9.46
CA ASP A 107 13.13 -11.65 -8.20
C ASP A 107 12.47 -10.98 -6.99
N LYS A 108 11.86 -9.81 -7.21
CA LYS A 108 11.15 -9.03 -6.19
C LYS A 108 9.73 -8.71 -6.69
N PRO A 109 8.82 -9.71 -6.72
CA PRO A 109 7.49 -9.55 -7.30
C PRO A 109 6.53 -8.78 -6.38
N TYR A 110 7.02 -8.34 -5.21
CA TYR A 110 6.24 -7.71 -4.17
C TYR A 110 6.28 -6.19 -4.31
N ILE A 111 5.11 -5.58 -4.49
CA ILE A 111 4.96 -4.14 -4.32
C ILE A 111 4.97 -3.79 -2.82
N SER A 112 5.69 -2.74 -2.44
CA SER A 112 5.73 -2.29 -1.04
C SER A 112 4.54 -1.39 -0.69
N TYR A 113 4.14 -1.35 0.58
CA TYR A 113 3.11 -0.41 1.06
C TYR A 113 3.41 1.05 0.70
N PRO A 114 4.63 1.58 0.94
CA PRO A 114 4.94 2.96 0.58
C PRO A 114 4.79 3.22 -0.92
N PHE A 115 5.18 2.25 -1.77
CA PHE A 115 4.99 2.36 -3.22
C PHE A 115 3.49 2.46 -3.54
N LEU A 116 2.68 1.48 -3.14
CA LEU A 116 1.27 1.43 -3.54
C LEU A 116 0.47 2.63 -3.00
N ASN A 117 0.80 3.10 -1.80
CA ASN A 117 0.23 4.33 -1.24
C ASN A 117 0.59 5.58 -2.07
N ALA A 118 1.84 5.68 -2.53
CA ALA A 118 2.26 6.79 -3.38
C ALA A 118 1.64 6.70 -4.79
N LEU A 119 1.49 5.48 -5.32
CA LEU A 119 0.79 5.21 -6.58
C LEU A 119 -0.65 5.69 -6.53
N PHE A 120 -1.43 5.25 -5.53
CA PHE A 120 -2.84 5.65 -5.39
C PHE A 120 -3.03 7.15 -5.24
N LYS A 121 -2.10 7.85 -4.57
CA LYS A 121 -2.08 9.31 -4.52
C LYS A 121 -1.81 9.93 -5.90
N SER A 122 -0.79 9.43 -6.62
CA SER A 122 -0.40 9.98 -7.92
C SER A 122 -1.48 9.80 -8.98
N MET A 123 -2.11 8.63 -9.02
CA MET A 123 -3.16 8.31 -10.00
C MET A 123 -4.55 8.78 -9.59
N LYS A 124 -4.68 9.44 -8.42
CA LYS A 124 -5.97 9.86 -7.85
C LYS A 124 -6.98 8.71 -7.80
N GLN A 125 -6.56 7.56 -7.27
CA GLN A 125 -7.38 6.36 -7.28
C GLN A 125 -8.71 6.60 -6.51
N THR A 126 -9.82 6.24 -7.15
CA THR A 126 -11.17 6.58 -6.69
C THR A 126 -11.47 6.08 -5.27
N ASP A 127 -11.21 4.82 -4.96
CA ASP A 127 -11.51 4.25 -3.65
C ASP A 127 -10.61 4.85 -2.56
N TYR A 128 -9.36 5.14 -2.89
CA TYR A 128 -8.40 5.79 -2.01
C TYR A 128 -8.85 7.21 -1.63
N GLN A 129 -9.50 7.93 -2.54
CA GLN A 129 -10.07 9.25 -2.29
C GLN A 129 -11.47 9.22 -1.69
N SER A 130 -12.18 8.08 -1.76
CA SER A 130 -13.55 7.94 -1.24
C SER A 130 -13.65 7.94 0.29
N LEU A 131 -12.51 7.83 0.98
CA LEU A 131 -12.40 7.83 2.43
C LEU A 131 -11.44 8.92 2.91
N PRO A 132 -11.53 9.33 4.19
CA PRO A 132 -10.44 10.05 4.84
C PRO A 132 -9.11 9.30 4.63
N ILE A 133 -8.05 10.05 4.28
CA ILE A 133 -6.74 9.48 3.92
C ILE A 133 -6.21 8.50 4.97
N GLN A 134 -6.44 8.80 6.26
CA GLN A 134 -6.05 7.95 7.38
C GLN A 134 -6.77 6.60 7.36
N SER A 135 -8.07 6.60 7.02
CA SER A 135 -8.87 5.38 6.89
C SER A 135 -8.40 4.54 5.71
N SER A 136 -8.17 5.13 4.53
CA SER A 136 -7.62 4.43 3.36
C SER A 136 -6.28 3.77 3.69
N GLN A 137 -5.37 4.51 4.33
CA GLN A 137 -4.07 3.99 4.75
C GLN A 137 -4.18 2.87 5.79
N GLY A 138 -5.11 2.99 6.75
CA GLY A 138 -5.38 1.95 7.73
C GLY A 138 -5.82 0.64 7.07
N ILE A 139 -6.77 0.72 6.15
CA ILE A 139 -7.27 -0.44 5.39
C ILE A 139 -6.15 -1.07 4.56
N MET A 140 -5.37 -0.25 3.84
CA MET A 140 -4.22 -0.73 3.08
C MET A 140 -3.23 -1.47 3.98
N ARG A 141 -2.89 -0.93 5.16
CA ARG A 141 -1.96 -1.59 6.10
C ARG A 141 -2.47 -2.96 6.55
N THR A 142 -3.77 -3.09 6.83
CA THR A 142 -4.38 -4.40 7.15
C THR A 142 -4.21 -5.38 6.00
N VAL A 143 -4.46 -4.96 4.76
CA VAL A 143 -4.23 -5.80 3.57
C VAL A 143 -2.76 -6.22 3.47
N PHE A 144 -1.81 -5.30 3.65
CA PHE A 144 -0.38 -5.61 3.62
C PHE A 144 0.05 -6.55 4.75
N GLN A 145 -0.54 -6.45 5.94
CA GLN A 145 -0.30 -7.40 7.04
C GLN A 145 -0.77 -8.82 6.65
N ASN A 146 -1.95 -8.93 6.04
CA ASN A 146 -2.48 -10.22 5.58
C ASN A 146 -1.58 -10.84 4.49
N TRP A 147 -1.10 -10.03 3.53
CA TRP A 147 -0.16 -10.50 2.51
C TRP A 147 1.19 -10.90 3.11
N LYS A 148 1.72 -10.15 4.08
CA LYS A 148 2.94 -10.53 4.79
C LYS A 148 2.80 -11.90 5.46
N ALA A 149 1.66 -12.15 6.12
CA ALA A 149 1.38 -13.45 6.73
C ALA A 149 1.28 -14.57 5.68
N PHE A 150 0.60 -14.31 4.56
CA PHE A 150 0.47 -15.26 3.45
C PHE A 150 1.83 -15.61 2.81
N TYR A 151 2.69 -14.62 2.55
CA TYR A 151 4.02 -14.89 2.01
C TYR A 151 4.89 -15.63 3.03
N GLY A 152 4.78 -15.28 4.31
CA GLY A 152 5.45 -16.00 5.39
C GLY A 152 5.04 -17.48 5.43
N SER A 153 3.75 -17.78 5.29
CA SER A 153 3.29 -19.17 5.28
C SER A 153 3.78 -19.93 4.05
N ILE A 154 3.80 -19.31 2.86
CA ILE A 154 4.34 -19.93 1.64
C ILE A 154 5.83 -20.25 1.79
N HIS A 155 6.64 -19.29 2.23
CA HIS A 155 8.08 -19.51 2.42
C HIS A 155 8.36 -20.61 3.44
N THR A 156 7.60 -20.61 4.54
CA THR A 156 7.71 -21.63 5.59
C THR A 156 7.40 -23.02 5.02
N ILE A 157 6.32 -23.17 4.25
CA ILE A 157 5.95 -24.45 3.61
C ILE A 157 7.05 -24.94 2.66
N PHE A 158 7.60 -24.06 1.81
CA PHE A 158 8.69 -24.45 0.91
C PHE A 158 9.98 -24.86 1.65
N SER A 159 10.23 -24.34 2.85
CA SER A 159 11.36 -24.80 3.69
C SER A 159 11.12 -26.17 4.33
N TYR A 160 9.86 -26.57 4.56
CA TYR A 160 9.52 -27.88 5.14
C TYR A 160 9.29 -28.99 4.10
N SER A 161 9.03 -28.65 2.83
CA SER A 161 8.85 -29.63 1.75
C SER A 161 10.17 -30.11 1.10
N VAL A 162 11.32 -29.76 1.66
CA VAL A 162 12.67 -30.15 1.17
C VAL A 162 13.41 -31.01 2.23
N ILE A 163 12.66 -31.68 3.11
CA ILE A 163 13.17 -32.70 4.04
C ILE A 163 12.50 -34.04 3.72
#